data_AF-A0A535HIM6-F1
#
_entry.id   AF-A0A535HIM6-F1
#
_cell.length_a   1.000
_cell.length_b   1.000
_cell.length_c   1.000
_cell.angle_alpha   90.00
_cell.angle_beta   90.00
_cell.angle_gamma   90.00
#
_symmetry.space_group_name_H-M   'P 1'
#
loop_
_entity.id
_entity.type
_entity.pdbx_description
1 polymer ?
#
loop_
_entity_poly.entity_id
_entity_poly.type
_entity_poly.pdbx_seq_one_letter_code
_entity_poly.pdbx_strand_id
1 'polypeptide(L)'
;MAQDMRPAPAIPPVVADPGPLGLAAFALTTFVLSAHNANLFGFGDHSNAVVIGLAIFYGGLAQFMAGMWAFRNRNAFAATAFSTYGAFWLALGTYLAFGLFGKLKADDVEVSLG
;
A
#
# COMPACT_ATOMS: atom_id res chain seq x y z
N MET A 1 -48.59 28.11 14.28
CA MET A 1 -47.20 28.38 13.87
C MET A 1 -46.36 27.18 14.28
N ALA A 2 -46.25 26.17 13.40
CA ALA A 2 -45.35 25.06 13.64
C ALA A 2 -43.93 25.59 13.46
N GLN A 3 -43.16 25.66 14.55
CA GLN A 3 -41.75 26.02 14.46
C GLN A 3 -41.05 24.91 13.69
N ASP A 4 -40.54 25.28 12.52
CA ASP A 4 -39.66 24.49 11.67
C ASP A 4 -38.40 24.14 12.47
N MET A 5 -38.48 23.04 13.24
CA MET A 5 -37.38 22.51 14.05
C MET A 5 -36.38 21.87 13.10
N ARG A 6 -35.60 22.72 12.41
CA ARG A 6 -34.48 22.28 11.60
C ARG A 6 -33.52 21.50 12.50
N PRO A 7 -33.20 20.24 12.18
CA PRO A 7 -32.24 19.46 12.95
C PRO A 7 -30.94 20.24 13.08
N ALA A 8 -30.38 20.31 14.28
CA ALA A 8 -29.06 20.89 14.50
C ALA A 8 -28.05 20.20 13.55
N PRO A 9 -27.13 20.96 12.92
CA PRO A 9 -26.14 20.37 12.03
C PRO A 9 -25.34 19.31 12.81
N ALA A 10 -25.37 18.07 12.33
CA ALA A 10 -24.59 17.00 12.93
C ALA A 10 -23.10 17.33 12.79
N ILE A 11 -22.38 17.34 13.91
CA ILE A 11 -20.92 17.50 13.90
C ILE A 11 -20.35 16.28 13.15
N PRO A 12 -19.66 16.46 12.01
CA PRO A 12 -19.10 15.34 11.29
C PRO A 12 -18.12 14.59 12.21
N PRO A 13 -18.16 13.24 12.25
CA PRO A 13 -17.24 12.47 13.07
C PRO A 13 -15.79 12.84 12.75
N VAL A 14 -15.00 13.11 13.78
CA VAL A 14 -13.56 13.36 13.64
C VAL A 14 -12.91 12.02 13.31
N VAL A 15 -12.58 11.84 12.04
CA VAL A 15 -11.81 10.68 11.56
C VAL A 15 -10.35 11.11 11.45
N ALA A 16 -9.43 10.29 11.95
CA ALA A 16 -8.00 10.55 11.84
C ALA A 16 -7.58 10.67 10.36
N ASP A 17 -6.56 11.49 10.08
CA ASP A 17 -6.03 11.63 8.73
C ASP A 17 -5.26 10.36 8.32
N PRO A 18 -5.69 9.63 7.27
CA PRO A 18 -4.98 8.46 6.77
C PRO A 18 -3.77 8.82 5.90
N GLY A 19 -3.61 10.10 5.53
CA GLY A 19 -2.51 10.65 4.71
C GLY A 19 -1.12 10.16 5.13
N PRO A 20 -0.71 10.37 6.40
CA PRO A 20 0.59 9.95 6.90
C PRO A 20 0.85 8.46 6.76
N LEU A 21 -0.14 7.61 7.04
CA LEU A 21 0.00 6.15 6.92
C LEU A 21 0.22 5.74 5.46
N GLY A 22 -0.61 6.26 4.54
CA GLY A 22 -0.50 5.92 3.12
C GLY A 22 0.84 6.34 2.52
N LEU A 23 1.35 7.53 2.87
CA LEU A 23 2.65 8.03 2.39
C LEU A 23 3.82 7.27 3.00
N ALA A 24 3.79 6.98 4.31
CA ALA A 24 4.86 6.23 4.96
C ALA A 24 4.95 4.79 4.46
N ALA A 25 3.80 4.15 4.21
CA ALA A 25 3.71 2.82 3.60
C ALA A 25 4.33 2.78 2.21
N PHE A 26 3.96 3.74 1.36
CA PHE A 26 4.52 3.88 0.01
C PHE A 26 6.03 4.12 0.05
N ALA A 27 6.46 5.13 0.81
CA ALA A 27 7.84 5.59 0.84
C ALA A 27 8.79 4.51 1.33
N LEU A 28 8.47 3.83 2.45
CA LEU A 28 9.35 2.79 2.99
C LEU A 28 9.43 1.58 2.05
N THR A 29 8.31 1.12 1.52
CA THR A 29 8.28 -0.05 0.63
C THR A 29 9.08 0.22 -0.65
N THR A 30 8.91 1.42 -1.22
CA THR A 30 9.68 1.87 -2.39
C THR A 30 11.16 2.01 -2.07
N PHE A 31 11.49 2.61 -0.92
CA PHE A 31 12.89 2.78 -0.51
C PHE A 31 13.61 1.44 -0.38
N VAL A 32 12.99 0.46 0.30
CA VAL A 32 13.60 -0.86 0.49
C VAL A 32 13.73 -1.62 -0.83
N LEU A 33 12.72 -1.58 -1.70
CA LEU A 33 12.81 -2.17 -3.03
C LEU A 33 13.94 -1.52 -3.85
N SER A 34 14.00 -0.19 -3.90
CA SER A 34 15.04 0.53 -4.63
C SER A 34 16.43 0.25 -4.08
N ALA A 35 16.56 0.13 -2.75
CA ALA A 35 17.84 -0.17 -2.13
C ALA A 35 18.29 -1.62 -2.38
N HIS A 36 17.33 -2.54 -2.47
CA HIS A 36 17.57 -3.90 -2.94
C HIS A 36 18.03 -3.91 -4.41
N ASN A 37 17.32 -3.21 -5.31
CA ASN A 37 17.69 -3.11 -6.72
C ASN A 37 19.06 -2.44 -6.94
N ALA A 38 19.46 -1.50 -6.07
CA ALA A 38 20.76 -0.85 -6.10
C ALA A 38 21.89 -1.64 -5.42
N ASN A 39 21.59 -2.85 -4.90
CA ASN A 39 22.51 -3.70 -4.15
C ASN A 39 23.21 -2.99 -2.97
N LEU A 40 22.52 -2.05 -2.32
CA LEU A 40 23.11 -1.13 -1.32
C LEU A 40 23.49 -1.82 0.00
N PHE A 41 22.92 -2.98 0.31
CA PHE A 41 23.03 -3.60 1.63
C PHE A 41 23.75 -4.96 1.64
N GLY A 42 24.42 -5.36 0.54
CA GLY A 42 25.10 -6.67 0.49
C GLY A 42 24.15 -7.84 0.70
N PHE A 43 22.90 -7.59 0.38
CA PHE A 43 21.80 -8.52 0.25
C PHE A 43 22.20 -9.57 -0.80
N GLY A 44 22.86 -10.67 -0.40
CA GLY A 44 23.13 -11.79 -1.31
C GLY A 44 21.83 -12.34 -1.94
N ASP A 45 21.90 -13.49 -2.61
CA ASP A 45 20.81 -14.10 -3.40
C ASP A 45 19.47 -14.35 -2.64
N HIS A 46 19.32 -14.00 -1.37
CA HIS A 46 18.20 -14.36 -0.47
C HIS A 46 17.45 -13.15 0.12
N SER A 47 17.66 -11.95 -0.40
CA SER A 47 17.11 -10.69 0.14
C SER A 47 15.68 -10.33 -0.28
N ASN A 48 15.07 -11.13 -1.15
CA ASN A 48 13.71 -10.90 -1.66
C ASN A 48 12.63 -11.01 -0.57
N ALA A 49 12.88 -11.71 0.54
CA ALA A 49 11.89 -11.96 1.57
C ALA A 49 11.41 -10.68 2.29
N VAL A 50 12.32 -9.72 2.54
CA VAL A 50 11.98 -8.45 3.20
C VAL A 50 11.11 -7.59 2.28
N VAL A 51 11.43 -7.53 0.99
CA VAL A 51 10.66 -6.81 -0.02
C VAL A 51 9.25 -7.40 -0.14
N ILE A 52 9.12 -8.72 -0.19
CA ILE A 52 7.82 -9.42 -0.26
C ILE A 52 6.96 -9.08 0.97
N GLY A 53 7.55 -9.14 2.17
CA GLY A 53 6.83 -8.82 3.40
C GLY A 53 6.31 -7.37 3.42
N LEU A 54 7.15 -6.40 3.05
CA LEU A 54 6.76 -5.00 2.97
C LEU A 54 5.71 -4.74 1.89
N ALA A 55 5.87 -5.35 0.71
CA ALA A 55 4.93 -5.25 -0.39
C ALA A 55 3.54 -5.78 0.00
N ILE A 56 3.45 -6.92 0.70
CA ILE A 56 2.15 -7.49 1.08
C ILE A 56 1.51 -6.69 2.23
N PHE A 57 2.24 -6.44 3.31
CA PHE A 57 1.62 -5.96 4.54
C PHE A 57 1.61 -4.43 4.69
N TYR A 58 2.68 -3.75 4.28
CA TYR A 58 2.82 -2.32 4.52
C TYR A 58 2.45 -1.49 3.30
N GLY A 59 3.26 -1.54 2.24
CA GLY A 59 2.93 -0.93 0.95
C GLY A 59 1.64 -1.48 0.36
N GLY A 60 1.25 -2.71 0.70
CA GLY A 60 0.01 -3.34 0.26
C GLY A 60 -1.17 -3.07 1.18
N LEU A 61 -1.36 -3.93 2.18
CA LEU A 61 -2.55 -3.93 3.03
C LEU A 61 -2.73 -2.64 3.83
N ALA A 62 -1.70 -2.16 4.53
CA ALA A 62 -1.81 -0.93 5.33
C ALA A 62 -2.09 0.30 4.45
N GLN A 63 -1.41 0.43 3.32
CA GLN A 63 -1.65 1.50 2.36
C GLN A 63 -3.07 1.42 1.76
N PHE A 64 -3.52 0.23 1.39
CA PHE A 64 -4.89 0.02 0.89
C PHE A 64 -5.94 0.43 1.92
N MET A 65 -5.77 0.02 3.19
CA MET A 65 -6.65 0.43 4.29
C MET A 65 -6.64 1.96 4.52
N ALA A 66 -5.48 2.62 4.37
CA ALA A 66 -5.40 4.08 4.41
C ALA A 66 -6.24 4.72 3.29
N GLY A 67 -6.23 4.13 2.08
CA GLY A 67 -7.11 4.53 0.98
C GLY A 67 -8.59 4.37 1.31
N MET A 68 -8.99 3.26 1.94
CA MET A 68 -10.36 3.04 2.39
C MET A 68 -10.83 4.11 3.39
N TRP A 69 -9.97 4.49 4.32
CA TRP A 69 -10.29 5.58 5.26
C TRP A 69 -10.29 6.96 4.62
N ALA A 70 -9.53 7.18 3.54
CA ALA A 70 -9.57 8.44 2.81
C ALA A 70 -10.91 8.67 2.10
N PHE A 71 -11.61 7.62 1.65
CA PHE A 71 -13.00 7.74 1.17
C PHE A 71 -13.92 8.26 2.27
N ARG A 72 -13.75 7.77 3.51
CA ARG A 72 -14.52 8.24 4.67
C ARG A 72 -14.21 9.69 5.04
N ASN A 73 -12.98 10.15 4.78
CA ASN A 73 -12.54 11.53 4.98
C ASN A 73 -12.89 12.44 3.80
N ARG A 74 -13.57 11.92 2.77
CA ARG A 74 -13.94 12.66 1.55
C ARG A 74 -12.72 13.21 0.81
N ASN A 75 -11.56 12.56 0.94
CA ASN A 75 -10.34 12.89 0.22
C ASN A 75 -10.19 11.96 -0.99
N ALA A 76 -10.74 12.37 -2.14
CA ALA A 76 -10.74 11.57 -3.37
C ALA A 76 -9.32 11.28 -3.89
N PHE A 77 -8.40 12.24 -3.74
CA PHE A 77 -7.01 12.07 -4.17
C PHE A 77 -6.31 10.97 -3.36
N ALA A 78 -6.29 11.10 -2.03
CA ALA A 78 -5.65 10.11 -1.17
C ALA A 78 -6.33 8.74 -1.27
N ALA A 79 -7.67 8.72 -1.37
CA ALA A 79 -8.43 7.49 -1.54
C ALA A 79 -8.03 6.74 -2.83
N THR A 80 -7.93 7.47 -3.94
CA THR A 80 -7.53 6.89 -5.22
C THR A 80 -6.07 6.45 -5.15
N ALA A 81 -5.16 7.35 -4.77
CA ALA A 81 -3.72 7.08 -4.77
C ALA A 81 -3.35 5.90 -3.84
N PHE A 82 -3.78 5.91 -2.59
CA PHE A 82 -3.39 4.85 -1.64
C PHE A 82 -4.06 3.52 -1.96
N SER A 83 -5.29 3.50 -2.47
CA SER A 83 -5.93 2.25 -2.86
C SER A 83 -5.26 1.62 -4.07
N THR A 84 -4.91 2.41 -5.10
CA THR A 84 -4.29 1.88 -6.32
C THR A 84 -2.84 1.45 -6.08
N TYR A 85 -2.05 2.25 -5.36
CA TYR A 85 -0.69 1.84 -4.98
C TYR A 85 -0.69 0.66 -3.99
N GLY A 86 -1.65 0.61 -3.06
CA GLY A 86 -1.85 -0.54 -2.18
C GLY A 86 -2.14 -1.83 -2.95
N ALA A 87 -3.06 -1.77 -3.91
CA ALA A 87 -3.35 -2.90 -4.79
C ALA A 87 -2.14 -3.31 -5.65
N PHE A 88 -1.38 -2.34 -6.16
CA PHE A 88 -0.13 -2.61 -6.89
C PHE A 88 0.86 -3.40 -6.03
N TRP A 89 1.12 -2.97 -4.80
CA TRP A 89 2.07 -3.66 -3.91
C TRP A 89 1.58 -5.05 -3.50
N LEU A 90 0.28 -5.24 -3.28
CA LEU A 90 -0.29 -6.56 -3.04
C LEU A 90 -0.11 -7.49 -4.25
N ALA A 91 -0.33 -6.99 -5.47
CA ALA A 91 -0.14 -7.77 -6.70
C ALA A 91 1.33 -8.16 -6.89
N LEU A 92 2.24 -7.19 -6.76
CA LEU A 92 3.69 -7.43 -6.88
C LEU A 92 4.20 -8.40 -5.80
N GLY A 93 3.83 -8.17 -4.53
CA GLY A 93 4.22 -9.03 -3.42
C GLY A 93 3.71 -10.47 -3.58
N THR A 94 2.48 -10.64 -4.06
CA THR A 94 1.90 -11.97 -4.35
C THR A 94 2.64 -12.66 -5.50
N TYR A 95 2.94 -11.94 -6.56
CA TYR A 95 3.70 -12.44 -7.70
C TYR A 95 5.09 -12.94 -7.28
N LEU A 96 5.82 -12.13 -6.54
CA LEU A 96 7.14 -12.48 -6.00
C LEU A 96 7.07 -13.66 -5.02
N ALA A 97 6.03 -13.73 -4.19
CA ALA A 97 5.80 -14.85 -3.30
C ALA A 97 5.58 -16.16 -4.08
N PHE A 98 4.84 -16.16 -5.19
CA PHE A 98 4.68 -17.34 -6.03
C PHE A 98 6.00 -17.79 -6.65
N GLY A 99 6.89 -16.87 -7.05
CA GLY A 99 8.26 -17.18 -7.43
C GLY A 99 9.05 -17.85 -6.31
N LEU A 100 9.04 -17.25 -5.11
CA LEU A 100 9.75 -17.77 -3.93
C LEU A 100 9.31 -19.18 -3.53
N PHE A 101 8.01 -19.49 -3.64
CA PHE A 101 7.46 -20.81 -3.31
C PHE A 101 7.54 -21.82 -4.46
N GLY A 102 8.27 -21.53 -5.54
CA GLY A 102 8.47 -22.43 -6.68
C GLY A 102 7.20 -22.69 -7.49
N LYS A 103 6.19 -21.81 -7.39
CA LYS A 103 4.93 -21.91 -8.14
C LYS A 103 5.01 -21.22 -9.51
N LEU A 104 6.05 -20.43 -9.75
CA LEU A 104 6.42 -19.85 -11.05
C LEU A 104 7.82 -20.33 -11.41
N LYS A 105 8.12 -20.51 -12.71
CA LYS A 105 9.49 -20.76 -13.13
C LYS A 105 10.31 -19.48 -12.90
N ALA A 106 11.56 -19.63 -12.47
CA ALA A 106 12.45 -18.50 -12.19
C ALA A 106 12.57 -17.54 -13.40
N ASP A 107 12.65 -18.11 -14.60
CA ASP A 107 12.73 -17.39 -15.88
C ASP A 107 11.50 -16.47 -16.11
N ASP A 108 10.32 -16.87 -15.65
CA ASP A 108 9.09 -16.06 -15.80
C ASP A 108 9.10 -14.84 -14.87
N VAL A 109 9.85 -14.92 -13.76
CA VAL A 109 9.98 -13.88 -12.72
C VAL A 109 11.05 -12.86 -13.08
N GLU A 110 12.22 -13.32 -13.55
CA GLU A 110 13.32 -12.44 -13.94
C GLU A 110 12.97 -11.56 -15.15
N VAL A 111 12.36 -12.14 -16.20
CA VAL A 111 11.98 -11.39 -17.41
C VAL A 111 10.93 -10.30 -17.14
N SER A 112 10.12 -10.47 -16.10
CA SER A 112 9.04 -9.54 -15.76
C SER A 112 9.49 -8.34 -14.93
N LEU A 113 10.68 -8.40 -14.33
CA LEU A 113 11.20 -7.38 -13.42
C LEU A 113 12.34 -6.53 -14.03
N GLY A 114 12.86 -6.95 -15.19
CA GLY A 114 13.89 -6.24 -15.95
C GLY A 114 15.27 -6.86 -15.81
#